data_AF-A0A7Y5NUB0-F1
#
_entry.id   AF-A0A7Y5NUB0-F1
#
_cell.length_a   1.000
_cell.length_b   1.000
_cell.length_c   1.000
_cell.angle_alpha   90.00
_cell.angle_beta   90.00
_cell.angle_gamma   90.00
#
_symmetry.space_group_name_H-M   'P 1'
#
loop_
_entity.id
_entity.type
_entity.pdbx_description
1 polymer ?
#
loop_
_entity_poly.entity_id
_entity_poly.type
_entity_poly.pdbx_seq_one_letter_code
_entity_poly.pdbx_strand_id
1 'polypeptide(L)'
;MTAKNGFLCAVTAHWRPDGNDLWTRASTASFRDDIRADALLHLVEHGDAKVPAFIIYQLESNVRPHWFDALVAMAECVSFNDSALRDRLTNALLRQLRNLAASDTEATWAGLRLLGSYLPHSRLPELHPFLFEPWPTGVRLATAQVLSRLLTPADAIHQSGSALAVRVSESAHALIDPQSALHDALLMYYVALLGALNAPSVVTIASKLGIRTLLARQTNRRLSEVRERLTTQSVTIESSSPLTQAITALS
;
A
#
# COMPACT_ATOMS: atom_id res chain seq x y z
N MET A 1 25.28 -41.83 40.83
CA MET A 1 26.56 -42.02 40.12
C MET A 1 26.27 -42.94 38.94
N THR A 2 26.44 -42.59 37.66
CA THR A 2 27.10 -41.47 36.99
C THR A 2 26.54 -41.43 35.57
N ALA A 3 26.37 -40.22 35.03
CA ALA A 3 25.66 -39.92 33.80
C ALA A 3 26.23 -40.63 32.55
N LYS A 4 25.35 -41.24 31.75
CA LYS A 4 25.51 -41.45 30.31
C LYS A 4 24.52 -40.53 29.60
N ASN A 5 24.88 -39.26 29.44
CA ASN A 5 24.18 -38.29 28.58
C ASN A 5 25.25 -37.39 27.92
N GLY A 6 26.12 -38.01 27.12
CA GLY A 6 27.26 -37.35 26.48
C GLY A 6 27.27 -37.51 24.95
N PHE A 7 26.11 -37.65 24.32
CA PHE A 7 25.99 -37.72 22.85
C PHE A 7 24.73 -36.96 22.42
N LEU A 8 24.90 -36.07 21.43
CA LEU A 8 23.87 -35.23 20.77
C LEU A 8 23.70 -33.79 21.25
N CYS A 9 24.76 -33.14 21.71
CA CYS A 9 24.82 -31.67 21.77
C CYS A 9 26.08 -31.12 21.07
N ALA A 10 26.38 -31.66 19.89
CA ALA A 10 27.57 -31.28 19.11
C ALA A 10 27.40 -31.47 17.59
N VAL A 11 26.26 -31.06 17.01
CA VAL A 11 26.14 -30.85 15.55
C VAL A 11 25.13 -29.73 15.28
N THR A 12 25.53 -28.48 15.46
CA THR A 12 25.07 -27.31 14.67
C THR A 12 26.06 -26.16 14.89
N ALA A 13 27.35 -26.46 14.73
CA ALA A 13 28.35 -25.42 14.52
C ALA A 13 28.06 -24.78 13.16
N HIS A 14 27.22 -23.74 13.17
CA HIS A 14 27.38 -22.50 12.42
C HIS A 14 27.94 -22.66 10.99
N TRP A 15 27.31 -23.46 10.13
CA TRP A 15 27.50 -23.24 8.70
C TRP A 15 26.65 -22.03 8.31
N ARG A 16 27.18 -20.83 8.59
CA ARG A 16 26.69 -19.61 7.96
C ARG A 16 27.32 -19.57 6.57
N PRO A 17 26.55 -19.71 5.49
CA PRO A 17 27.10 -19.52 4.15
C PRO A 17 27.77 -18.15 4.08
N ASP A 18 28.94 -18.09 3.43
CA ASP A 18 29.65 -16.83 3.22
C ASP A 18 28.76 -15.87 2.41
N GLY A 19 28.85 -14.57 2.69
CA GLY A 19 28.06 -13.55 1.99
C GLY A 19 28.27 -13.61 0.46
N ASN A 20 29.48 -13.96 0.00
CA ASN A 20 29.75 -14.14 -1.42
C ASN A 20 29.03 -15.35 -2.02
N ASP A 21 28.92 -16.46 -1.28
CA ASP A 21 28.18 -17.65 -1.72
C ASP A 21 26.68 -17.34 -1.78
N LEU A 22 26.15 -16.66 -0.77
CA LEU A 22 24.75 -16.17 -0.77
C LEU A 22 24.46 -15.27 -1.97
N TRP A 23 25.32 -14.28 -2.24
CA TRP A 23 25.17 -13.42 -3.42
C TRP A 23 25.24 -14.21 -4.73
N THR A 24 26.18 -15.14 -4.84
CA THR A 24 26.32 -16.01 -6.02
C THR A 24 25.04 -16.82 -6.25
N ARG A 25 24.48 -17.40 -5.20
CA ARG A 25 23.23 -18.16 -5.25
C ARG A 25 22.05 -17.28 -5.64
N ALA A 26 21.90 -16.10 -5.03
CA ALA A 26 20.79 -15.18 -5.31
C ALA A 26 20.84 -14.63 -6.76
N SER A 27 22.04 -14.28 -7.24
CA SER A 27 22.21 -13.59 -8.53
C SER A 27 22.26 -14.52 -9.74
N THR A 28 22.65 -15.78 -9.57
CA THR A 28 22.89 -16.68 -10.70
C THR A 28 21.59 -17.30 -11.22
N ALA A 29 21.21 -16.94 -12.44
CA ALA A 29 19.95 -17.35 -13.06
C ALA A 29 19.83 -18.86 -13.34
N SER A 30 20.94 -19.62 -13.34
CA SER A 30 20.91 -21.07 -13.49
C SER A 30 20.46 -21.81 -12.23
N PHE A 31 20.46 -21.16 -11.06
CA PHE A 31 19.86 -21.74 -9.87
C PHE A 31 18.34 -21.67 -9.93
N ARG A 32 17.70 -22.60 -9.23
CA ARG A 32 16.25 -22.61 -9.08
C ARG A 32 15.78 -21.42 -8.23
N ASP A 33 14.59 -20.89 -8.52
CA ASP A 33 14.07 -19.69 -7.85
C ASP A 33 13.90 -19.86 -6.33
N ASP A 34 13.61 -21.07 -5.84
CA ASP A 34 13.54 -21.37 -4.40
C ASP A 34 14.91 -21.22 -3.71
N ILE A 35 15.99 -21.70 -4.34
CA ILE A 35 17.35 -21.53 -3.84
C ILE A 35 17.77 -20.05 -3.87
N ARG A 36 17.39 -19.34 -4.94
CA ARG A 36 17.67 -17.91 -5.09
C ARG A 36 16.93 -17.09 -4.03
N ALA A 37 15.67 -17.43 -3.75
CA ALA A 37 14.84 -16.76 -2.75
C ALA A 37 15.38 -16.99 -1.33
N ASP A 38 15.75 -18.22 -0.99
CA ASP A 38 16.34 -18.58 0.30
C ASP A 38 17.66 -17.81 0.56
N ALA A 39 18.55 -17.77 -0.44
CA ALA A 39 19.78 -17.01 -0.35
C ALA A 39 19.52 -15.49 -0.19
N LEU A 40 18.55 -14.95 -0.92
CA LEU A 40 18.17 -13.54 -0.81
C LEU A 40 17.54 -13.21 0.55
N LEU A 41 16.71 -14.10 1.10
CA LEU A 41 16.14 -13.96 2.44
C LEU A 41 17.24 -13.86 3.50
N HIS A 42 18.25 -14.73 3.43
CA HIS A 42 19.38 -14.62 4.33
C HIS A 42 20.12 -13.28 4.20
N LEU A 43 20.31 -12.76 2.98
CA LEU A 43 20.92 -11.43 2.79
C LEU A 43 20.06 -10.30 3.39
N VAL A 44 18.73 -10.40 3.27
CA VAL A 44 17.76 -9.46 3.87
C VAL A 44 17.84 -9.49 5.40
N GLU A 45 17.82 -10.69 6.01
CA GLU A 45 17.87 -10.89 7.47
C GLU A 45 19.17 -10.33 8.08
N HIS A 46 20.27 -10.40 7.33
CA HIS A 46 21.56 -9.85 7.76
C HIS A 46 21.73 -8.36 7.41
N GLY A 47 20.72 -7.73 6.79
CA GLY A 47 20.70 -6.30 6.49
C GLY A 47 21.73 -5.87 5.46
N ASP A 48 22.04 -6.71 4.47
CA ASP A 48 23.01 -6.34 3.43
C ASP A 48 22.50 -5.15 2.60
N ALA A 49 23.27 -4.06 2.60
CA ALA A 49 22.91 -2.77 2.00
C ALA A 49 22.74 -2.83 0.47
N LYS A 50 23.21 -3.88 -0.22
CA LYS A 50 23.07 -4.04 -1.67
C LYS A 50 21.73 -4.67 -2.08
N VAL A 51 21.02 -5.30 -1.12
CA VAL A 51 19.75 -5.98 -1.36
C VAL A 51 18.67 -5.09 -2.00
N PRO A 52 18.39 -3.86 -1.52
CA PRO A 52 17.37 -3.01 -2.13
C PRO A 52 17.62 -2.76 -3.64
N ALA A 53 18.87 -2.44 -3.99
CA ALA A 53 19.25 -2.17 -5.37
C ALA A 53 19.17 -3.45 -6.24
N PHE A 54 19.53 -4.61 -5.68
CA PHE A 54 19.41 -5.89 -6.36
C PHE A 54 17.96 -6.26 -6.65
N ILE A 55 17.06 -6.12 -5.68
CA ILE A 55 15.63 -6.41 -5.86
C ILE A 55 15.06 -5.55 -6.98
N ILE A 56 15.34 -4.24 -6.97
CA ILE A 56 14.89 -3.31 -8.01
C ILE A 56 15.44 -3.73 -9.38
N TYR A 57 16.74 -4.04 -9.47
CA TYR A 57 17.35 -4.50 -10.73
C TYR A 57 16.69 -5.76 -11.28
N GLN A 58 16.36 -6.72 -10.42
CA GLN A 58 15.65 -7.94 -10.83
C GLN A 58 14.23 -7.61 -11.31
N LEU A 59 13.47 -6.79 -10.57
CA LEU A 59 12.14 -6.33 -10.96
C LEU A 59 12.15 -5.46 -12.22
N GLU A 60 13.29 -4.86 -12.57
CA GLU A 60 13.43 -4.09 -13.79
C GLU A 60 13.53 -4.95 -15.06
N SER A 61 13.79 -6.25 -14.90
CA SER A 61 13.87 -7.26 -15.96
C SER A 61 12.52 -7.96 -16.19
N ASN A 62 12.37 -8.80 -17.21
CA ASN A 62 11.16 -9.62 -17.34
C ASN A 62 11.22 -10.76 -16.30
N VAL A 63 10.34 -10.71 -15.30
CA VAL A 63 10.38 -11.61 -14.14
C VAL A 63 9.29 -12.67 -14.25
N ARG A 64 9.65 -13.93 -14.03
CA ARG A 64 8.68 -15.03 -13.92
C ARG A 64 7.80 -14.82 -12.68
N PRO A 65 6.50 -15.16 -12.69
CA PRO A 65 5.61 -14.83 -11.58
C PRO A 65 6.06 -15.36 -10.21
N HIS A 66 6.55 -16.60 -10.12
CA HIS A 66 7.10 -17.15 -8.87
C HIS A 66 8.31 -16.38 -8.34
N TRP A 67 9.18 -15.89 -9.24
CA TRP A 67 10.31 -15.05 -8.84
C TRP A 67 9.87 -13.64 -8.46
N PHE A 68 8.83 -13.12 -9.12
CA PHE A 68 8.24 -11.82 -8.78
C PHE A 68 7.68 -11.83 -7.36
N ASP A 69 6.92 -12.87 -7.00
CA ASP A 69 6.34 -13.00 -5.66
C ASP A 69 7.43 -13.05 -4.57
N ALA A 70 8.50 -13.84 -4.79
CA ALA A 70 9.64 -13.87 -3.89
C ALA A 70 10.31 -12.48 -3.74
N LEU A 71 10.55 -11.77 -4.85
CA LEU A 71 11.13 -10.42 -4.82
C LEU A 71 10.24 -9.41 -4.08
N VAL A 72 8.92 -9.49 -4.26
CA VAL A 72 7.95 -8.66 -3.55
C VAL A 72 7.99 -8.95 -2.05
N ALA A 73 7.97 -10.22 -1.65
CA ALA A 73 8.08 -10.62 -0.25
C ALA A 73 9.38 -10.11 0.39
N MET A 74 10.51 -10.21 -0.31
CA MET A 74 11.78 -9.67 0.18
C MET A 74 11.77 -8.14 0.25
N ALA A 75 11.15 -7.45 -0.71
CA ALA A 75 11.02 -6.00 -0.69
C ALA A 75 10.18 -5.49 0.50
N GLU A 76 9.22 -6.27 0.99
CA GLU A 76 8.45 -5.91 2.19
C GLU A 76 9.28 -5.96 3.47
N CYS A 77 10.31 -6.81 3.49
CA CYS A 77 11.23 -6.94 4.63
C CYS A 77 12.38 -5.92 4.59
N VAL A 78 12.49 -5.12 3.53
CA VAL A 78 13.61 -4.19 3.31
C VAL A 78 13.15 -2.75 3.45
N SER A 79 13.98 -1.93 4.11
CA SER A 79 13.76 -0.49 4.22
C SER A 79 14.33 0.26 3.00
N PHE A 80 13.46 0.92 2.24
CA PHE A 80 13.85 1.78 1.11
C PHE A 80 13.91 3.25 1.54
N ASN A 81 15.00 3.64 2.22
CA ASN A 81 15.16 5.01 2.73
C ASN A 81 15.46 6.04 1.61
N ASP A 82 16.13 5.60 0.54
CA ASP A 82 16.44 6.45 -0.61
C ASP A 82 15.19 6.69 -1.47
N SER A 83 14.83 7.96 -1.70
CA SER A 83 13.72 8.34 -2.57
C SER A 83 13.90 7.88 -4.01
N ALA A 84 15.13 7.92 -4.54
CA ALA A 84 15.41 7.47 -5.91
C ALA A 84 15.20 5.96 -6.07
N LEU A 85 15.59 5.17 -5.06
CA LEU A 85 15.32 3.74 -5.04
C LEU A 85 13.82 3.44 -4.90
N ARG A 86 13.08 4.19 -4.07
CA ARG A 86 11.62 4.06 -3.98
C ARG A 86 10.94 4.33 -5.31
N ASP A 87 11.29 5.43 -5.98
CA ASP A 87 10.71 5.75 -7.29
C ASP A 87 10.99 4.67 -8.34
N ARG A 88 12.21 4.13 -8.36
CA ARG A 88 12.58 3.01 -9.23
C ARG A 88 11.79 1.74 -8.89
N LEU A 89 11.65 1.40 -7.61
CA LEU A 89 10.83 0.27 -7.16
C LEU A 89 9.37 0.44 -7.62
N THR A 90 8.77 1.61 -7.39
CA THR A 90 7.41 1.94 -7.82
C THR A 90 7.24 1.77 -9.32
N ASN A 91 8.19 2.27 -10.13
CA ASN A 91 8.16 2.13 -11.58
C ASN A 91 8.31 0.66 -12.04
N ALA A 92 9.21 -0.09 -11.40
CA ALA A 92 9.41 -1.50 -11.70
C ALA A 92 8.15 -2.31 -11.38
N LEU A 93 7.55 -2.11 -10.20
CA LEU A 93 6.31 -2.77 -9.78
C LEU A 93 5.15 -2.46 -10.72
N LEU A 94 4.92 -1.19 -11.05
CA LEU A 94 3.84 -0.80 -11.98
C LEU A 94 3.98 -1.47 -13.35
N ARG A 95 5.21 -1.56 -13.87
CA ARG A 95 5.49 -2.26 -15.13
C ARG A 95 5.25 -3.76 -15.02
N GLN A 96 5.75 -4.41 -13.96
CA GLN A 96 5.53 -5.85 -13.75
C GLN A 96 4.05 -6.16 -13.57
N LEU A 97 3.33 -5.39 -12.75
CA LEU A 97 1.90 -5.57 -12.53
C LEU A 97 1.09 -5.44 -13.82
N ARG A 98 1.47 -4.55 -14.74
CA ARG A 98 0.81 -4.45 -16.07
C ARG A 98 1.14 -5.62 -17.00
N ASN A 99 2.33 -6.23 -16.84
CA ASN A 99 2.78 -7.36 -17.64
C ASN A 99 2.28 -8.71 -17.10
N LEU A 100 2.00 -8.80 -15.81
CA LEU A 100 1.37 -9.97 -15.22
C LEU A 100 -0.01 -10.14 -15.86
N ALA A 101 -0.24 -11.32 -16.45
CA ALA A 101 -1.54 -11.63 -17.00
C ALA A 101 -2.60 -11.61 -15.88
N ALA A 102 -3.83 -11.25 -16.23
CA ALA A 102 -4.99 -11.28 -15.35
C ALA A 102 -5.22 -12.64 -14.64
N SER A 103 -4.50 -13.70 -15.01
CA SER A 103 -4.59 -15.03 -14.40
C SER A 103 -3.80 -15.19 -13.09
N ASP A 104 -2.76 -14.40 -12.84
CA ASP A 104 -1.93 -14.56 -11.63
C ASP A 104 -2.35 -13.58 -10.52
N THR A 105 -3.44 -13.91 -9.85
CA THR A 105 -4.09 -13.03 -8.88
C THR A 105 -3.28 -12.82 -7.61
N GLU A 106 -2.50 -13.83 -7.18
CA GLU A 106 -1.79 -13.79 -5.90
C GLU A 106 -0.55 -12.91 -6.00
N ALA A 107 0.28 -13.13 -7.01
CA ALA A 107 1.44 -12.27 -7.29
C ALA A 107 1.01 -10.81 -7.52
N THR A 108 -0.06 -10.62 -8.29
CA THR A 108 -0.63 -9.27 -8.54
C THR A 108 -1.08 -8.61 -7.24
N TRP A 109 -1.71 -9.35 -6.34
CA TRP A 109 -2.16 -8.84 -5.04
C TRP A 109 -0.98 -8.39 -4.16
N ALA A 110 0.05 -9.23 -4.03
CA ALA A 110 1.24 -8.90 -3.26
C ALA A 110 1.93 -7.65 -3.82
N GLY A 111 2.12 -7.59 -5.14
CA GLY A 111 2.73 -6.43 -5.79
C GLY A 111 1.91 -5.15 -5.63
N LEU A 112 0.57 -5.22 -5.69
CA LEU A 112 -0.30 -4.06 -5.44
C LEU A 112 -0.21 -3.57 -3.99
N ARG A 113 -0.15 -4.48 -3.02
CA ARG A 113 0.00 -4.12 -1.60
C ARG A 113 1.34 -3.41 -1.35
N LEU A 114 2.43 -3.96 -1.89
CA LEU A 114 3.74 -3.35 -1.80
C LEU A 114 3.75 -1.97 -2.48
N LEU A 115 3.19 -1.88 -3.70
CA LEU A 115 3.05 -0.62 -4.42
C LEU A 115 2.30 0.42 -3.60
N GLY A 116 1.21 0.02 -2.93
CA GLY A 116 0.43 0.87 -2.04
C GLY A 116 1.20 1.45 -0.85
N SER A 117 2.36 0.90 -0.51
CA SER A 117 3.20 1.40 0.59
C SER A 117 4.21 2.46 0.12
N TYR A 118 4.51 2.50 -1.18
CA TYR A 118 5.55 3.36 -1.76
C TYR A 118 5.04 4.35 -2.80
N LEU A 119 3.84 4.13 -3.36
CA LEU A 119 3.28 4.98 -4.40
C LEU A 119 2.94 6.38 -3.85
N PRO A 120 3.54 7.46 -4.39
CA PRO A 120 3.19 8.81 -3.98
C PRO A 120 1.77 9.17 -4.44
N HIS A 121 1.09 10.02 -3.68
CA HIS A 121 -0.31 10.42 -3.98
C HIS A 121 -0.50 11.04 -5.36
N SER A 122 0.52 11.70 -5.93
CA SER A 122 0.47 12.27 -7.28
C SER A 122 0.30 11.20 -8.38
N ARG A 123 0.62 9.94 -8.06
CA ARG A 123 0.60 8.80 -9.00
C ARG A 123 -0.57 7.84 -8.78
N LEU A 124 -1.54 8.19 -7.92
CA LEU A 124 -2.76 7.39 -7.72
C LEU A 124 -3.51 7.04 -9.02
N PRO A 125 -3.60 7.92 -10.03
CA PRO A 125 -4.25 7.56 -11.30
C PRO A 125 -3.63 6.36 -12.00
N GLU A 126 -2.37 6.02 -11.73
CA GLU A 126 -1.71 4.84 -12.31
C GLU A 126 -2.25 3.51 -11.78
N LEU A 127 -3.00 3.54 -10.67
CA LEU A 127 -3.73 2.38 -10.14
C LEU A 127 -5.09 2.18 -10.81
N HIS A 128 -5.62 3.20 -11.49
CA HIS A 128 -6.95 3.12 -12.10
C HIS A 128 -7.12 1.94 -13.06
N PRO A 129 -6.15 1.59 -13.94
CA PRO A 129 -6.30 0.45 -14.85
C PRO A 129 -6.62 -0.87 -14.14
N PHE A 130 -6.18 -1.07 -12.89
CA PHE A 130 -6.42 -2.29 -12.12
C PHE A 130 -7.83 -2.36 -11.48
N LEU A 131 -8.62 -1.28 -11.57
CA LEU A 131 -10.00 -1.23 -11.09
C LEU A 131 -11.02 -1.77 -12.12
N PHE A 132 -10.63 -1.83 -13.38
CA PHE A 132 -11.52 -2.15 -14.49
C PHE A 132 -11.23 -3.55 -15.06
N GLU A 133 -12.13 -4.04 -15.89
CA GLU A 133 -11.84 -5.22 -16.72
C GLU A 133 -10.66 -4.94 -17.65
N PRO A 134 -9.81 -5.95 -17.96
CA PRO A 134 -10.02 -7.39 -17.77
C PRO A 134 -9.56 -7.97 -16.42
N TRP A 135 -9.24 -7.13 -15.43
CA TRP A 135 -8.70 -7.63 -14.17
C TRP A 135 -9.73 -8.41 -13.34
N PRO A 136 -9.34 -9.53 -12.68
CA PRO A 136 -10.24 -10.30 -11.84
C PRO A 136 -10.75 -9.49 -10.66
N THR A 137 -11.92 -9.86 -10.13
CA THR A 137 -12.53 -9.22 -8.96
C THR A 137 -11.58 -9.11 -7.77
N GLY A 138 -10.73 -10.11 -7.51
CA GLY A 138 -9.74 -10.05 -6.42
C GLY A 138 -8.74 -8.90 -6.59
N VAL A 139 -8.20 -8.72 -7.79
CA VAL A 139 -7.26 -7.64 -8.13
C VAL A 139 -7.94 -6.27 -8.04
N ARG A 140 -9.17 -6.17 -8.54
CA ARG A 140 -9.96 -4.93 -8.46
C ARG A 140 -10.24 -4.54 -7.01
N LEU A 141 -10.60 -5.50 -6.15
CA LEU A 141 -10.81 -5.27 -4.71
C LEU A 141 -9.52 -4.89 -3.99
N ALA A 142 -8.40 -5.53 -4.32
CA ALA A 142 -7.09 -5.20 -3.76
C ALA A 142 -6.67 -3.76 -4.09
N THR A 143 -6.85 -3.37 -5.35
CA THR A 143 -6.59 -2.01 -5.82
C THR A 143 -7.47 -1.00 -5.09
N ALA A 144 -8.76 -1.30 -4.91
CA ALA A 144 -9.68 -0.47 -4.14
C ALA A 144 -9.23 -0.30 -2.67
N GLN A 145 -8.74 -1.38 -2.05
CA GLN A 145 -8.20 -1.34 -0.69
C GLN A 145 -6.91 -0.51 -0.59
N VAL A 146 -6.01 -0.63 -1.57
CA VAL A 146 -4.78 0.18 -1.65
C VAL A 146 -5.13 1.66 -1.80
N LEU A 147 -6.03 2.00 -2.72
CA LEU A 147 -6.51 3.37 -2.88
C LEU A 147 -7.13 3.89 -1.60
N SER A 148 -8.03 3.11 -0.98
CA SER A 148 -8.64 3.48 0.31
C SER A 148 -7.56 3.75 1.37
N ARG A 149 -6.52 2.93 1.48
CA ARG A 149 -5.42 3.17 2.44
C ARG A 149 -4.63 4.42 2.14
N LEU A 150 -4.24 4.64 0.89
CA LEU A 150 -3.48 5.83 0.47
C LEU A 150 -4.29 7.13 0.67
N LEU A 151 -5.60 7.04 0.53
CA LEU A 151 -6.54 8.14 0.67
C LEU A 151 -7.07 8.30 2.09
N THR A 152 -6.93 7.26 2.93
CA THR A 152 -7.29 7.33 4.35
C THR A 152 -6.28 8.26 4.99
N PRO A 153 -6.73 9.40 5.53
CA PRO A 153 -5.82 10.34 6.12
C PRO A 153 -5.27 9.75 7.41
N ALA A 154 -4.00 9.32 7.38
CA ALA A 154 -3.32 8.88 8.59
C ALA A 154 -3.28 10.00 9.64
N ASP A 155 -3.27 11.28 9.21
CA ASP A 155 -3.29 12.48 10.06
C ASP A 155 -3.92 13.69 9.32
N ALA A 156 -5.22 13.63 8.96
CA ALA A 156 -5.93 14.73 8.25
C ALA A 156 -5.99 16.05 9.02
N ILE A 157 -5.54 16.10 10.27
CA ILE A 157 -5.70 17.26 11.14
C ILE A 157 -4.57 18.29 10.93
N HIS A 158 -3.45 17.93 10.29
CA HIS A 158 -2.26 18.80 10.26
C HIS A 158 -1.65 19.12 8.88
N GLN A 159 -2.06 18.46 7.79
CA GLN A 159 -1.61 18.82 6.44
C GLN A 159 -2.75 19.45 5.65
N SER A 160 -2.46 20.64 5.08
CA SER A 160 -3.35 21.50 4.28
C SER A 160 -4.40 20.70 3.49
N GLY A 161 -5.63 20.66 4.00
CA GLY A 161 -6.75 19.89 3.45
C GLY A 161 -7.06 20.18 1.98
N SER A 162 -6.59 21.32 1.44
CA SER A 162 -6.74 21.69 0.03
C SER A 162 -5.99 20.75 -0.95
N ALA A 163 -4.75 20.35 -0.65
CA ALA A 163 -3.96 19.54 -1.57
C ALA A 163 -4.48 18.09 -1.65
N LEU A 164 -4.93 17.53 -0.52
CA LEU A 164 -5.60 16.23 -0.48
C LEU A 164 -6.98 16.32 -1.17
N ALA A 165 -7.76 17.36 -0.89
CA ALA A 165 -9.06 17.58 -1.53
C ALA A 165 -8.98 17.65 -3.07
N VAL A 166 -7.98 18.36 -3.62
CA VAL A 166 -7.75 18.44 -5.07
C VAL A 166 -7.47 17.05 -5.65
N ARG A 167 -6.56 16.28 -5.04
CA ARG A 167 -6.22 14.93 -5.52
C ARG A 167 -7.39 13.95 -5.44
N VAL A 168 -8.10 13.94 -4.32
CA VAL A 168 -9.33 13.13 -4.15
C VAL A 168 -10.36 13.52 -5.21
N SER A 169 -10.46 14.82 -5.53
CA SER A 169 -11.37 15.33 -6.56
C SER A 169 -10.96 14.86 -7.96
N GLU A 170 -9.68 14.91 -8.31
CA GLU A 170 -9.16 14.41 -9.60
C GLU A 170 -9.42 12.90 -9.77
N SER A 171 -9.12 12.11 -8.74
CA SER A 171 -9.40 10.66 -8.74
C SER A 171 -10.90 10.37 -8.85
N ALA A 172 -11.75 11.12 -8.13
CA ALA A 172 -13.19 10.99 -8.23
C ALA A 172 -13.69 11.34 -9.64
N HIS A 173 -13.13 12.38 -10.27
CA HIS A 173 -13.52 12.81 -11.61
C HIS A 173 -13.20 11.75 -12.67
N ALA A 174 -12.07 11.06 -12.54
CA ALA A 174 -11.70 9.95 -13.42
C ALA A 174 -12.65 8.73 -13.34
N LEU A 175 -13.49 8.67 -12.31
CA LEU A 175 -14.43 7.56 -12.05
C LEU A 175 -15.89 7.92 -12.31
N ILE A 176 -16.18 9.12 -12.82
CA ILE A 176 -17.55 9.63 -13.02
C ILE A 176 -18.33 8.81 -14.06
N ASP A 177 -17.66 8.16 -15.03
CA ASP A 177 -18.30 7.28 -16.00
C ASP A 177 -18.32 5.83 -15.46
N PRO A 178 -19.45 5.36 -14.90
CA PRO A 178 -19.48 4.16 -14.10
C PRO A 178 -19.82 2.95 -14.97
N GLN A 179 -18.93 1.95 -14.97
CA GLN A 179 -19.15 0.68 -15.67
C GLN A 179 -19.45 -0.52 -14.74
N SER A 180 -19.44 -0.34 -13.40
CA SER A 180 -19.61 -1.46 -12.46
C SER A 180 -19.98 -1.00 -11.03
N ALA A 181 -20.54 -1.91 -10.21
CA ALA A 181 -20.88 -1.64 -8.81
C ALA A 181 -19.66 -1.29 -7.93
N LEU A 182 -18.47 -1.76 -8.30
CA LEU A 182 -17.22 -1.39 -7.61
C LEU A 182 -16.87 0.08 -7.85
N HIS A 183 -17.15 0.61 -9.05
CA HIS A 183 -16.97 2.03 -9.37
C HIS A 183 -17.88 2.89 -8.49
N ASP A 184 -19.14 2.51 -8.37
CA ASP A 184 -20.09 3.24 -7.53
C ASP A 184 -19.63 3.24 -6.06
N ALA A 185 -19.11 2.11 -5.55
CA ALA A 185 -18.60 2.02 -4.18
C ALA A 185 -17.35 2.88 -3.94
N LEU A 186 -16.39 2.88 -4.89
CA LEU A 186 -15.20 3.71 -4.82
C LEU A 186 -15.54 5.20 -4.95
N LEU A 187 -16.38 5.56 -5.90
CA LEU A 187 -16.84 6.92 -6.10
C LEU A 187 -17.59 7.45 -4.88
N MET A 188 -18.41 6.62 -4.22
CA MET A 188 -19.01 6.95 -2.92
C MET A 188 -17.97 7.18 -1.84
N TYR A 189 -16.91 6.36 -1.77
CA TYR A 189 -15.80 6.57 -0.84
C TYR A 189 -15.08 7.90 -1.11
N TYR A 190 -14.80 8.22 -2.38
CA TYR A 190 -14.21 9.51 -2.76
C TYR A 190 -15.08 10.69 -2.37
N VAL A 191 -16.40 10.63 -2.61
CA VAL A 191 -17.33 11.71 -2.22
C VAL A 191 -17.42 11.85 -0.70
N ALA A 192 -17.45 10.73 0.04
CA ALA A 192 -17.41 10.77 1.49
C ALA A 192 -16.11 11.44 2.00
N LEU A 193 -14.98 11.13 1.38
CA LEU A 193 -13.70 11.73 1.72
C LEU A 193 -13.64 13.22 1.37
N LEU A 194 -14.14 13.63 0.20
CA LEU A 194 -14.24 15.05 -0.18
C LEU A 194 -15.11 15.85 0.79
N GLY A 195 -16.24 15.27 1.23
CA GLY A 195 -17.10 15.96 2.19
C GLY A 195 -16.53 15.98 3.61
N ALA A 196 -15.69 15.01 3.99
CA ALA A 196 -14.90 15.06 5.22
C ALA A 196 -13.82 16.15 5.17
N LEU A 197 -13.23 16.37 3.99
CA LEU A 197 -12.24 17.42 3.73
C LEU A 197 -12.85 18.81 3.45
N ASN A 198 -14.18 18.95 3.52
CA ASN A 198 -14.93 20.16 3.14
C ASN A 198 -14.56 20.71 1.74
N ALA A 199 -14.25 19.81 0.80
CA ALA A 199 -13.86 20.17 -0.55
C ALA A 199 -15.06 20.71 -1.35
N PRO A 200 -14.97 21.87 -2.03
CA PRO A 200 -16.07 22.43 -2.83
C PRO A 200 -16.54 21.49 -3.94
N SER A 201 -15.63 20.70 -4.49
CA SER A 201 -15.89 19.73 -5.56
C SER A 201 -16.83 18.60 -5.15
N VAL A 202 -17.05 18.39 -3.84
CA VAL A 202 -18.01 17.38 -3.34
C VAL A 202 -19.40 17.61 -3.92
N VAL A 203 -19.84 18.87 -4.05
CA VAL A 203 -21.17 19.21 -4.56
C VAL A 203 -21.27 18.90 -6.05
N THR A 204 -20.23 19.19 -6.82
CA THR A 204 -20.17 18.92 -8.27
C THR A 204 -20.13 17.42 -8.56
N ILE A 205 -19.39 16.64 -7.78
CA ILE A 205 -19.31 15.18 -7.98
C ILE A 205 -20.59 14.52 -7.45
N ALA A 206 -21.10 14.94 -6.30
CA ALA A 206 -22.36 14.45 -5.74
C ALA A 206 -23.57 14.79 -6.62
N SER A 207 -23.59 15.93 -7.32
CA SER A 207 -24.67 16.28 -8.24
C SER A 207 -24.65 15.42 -9.50
N LYS A 208 -23.46 15.09 -10.03
CA LYS A 208 -23.31 14.12 -11.12
C LYS A 208 -23.74 12.70 -10.72
N LEU A 209 -23.53 12.34 -9.45
CA LEU A 209 -24.09 11.12 -8.85
C LEU A 209 -25.60 11.21 -8.57
N GLY A 210 -26.12 12.42 -8.34
CA GLY A 210 -27.49 12.73 -7.91
C GLY A 210 -28.59 12.36 -8.91
N ILE A 211 -28.23 11.98 -10.15
CA ILE A 211 -29.12 11.28 -11.07
C ILE A 211 -29.49 9.86 -10.54
N ARG A 212 -28.79 9.37 -9.50
CA ARG A 212 -28.97 8.05 -8.87
C ARG A 212 -29.33 8.20 -7.37
N THR A 213 -30.62 8.40 -7.12
CA THR A 213 -31.25 8.84 -5.85
C THR A 213 -31.05 7.96 -4.61
N LEU A 214 -30.66 6.68 -4.75
CA LEU A 214 -30.46 5.77 -3.60
C LEU A 214 -29.04 5.87 -3.00
N LEU A 215 -28.03 6.04 -3.84
CA LEU A 215 -26.63 6.13 -3.42
C LEU A 215 -26.35 7.47 -2.72
N ALA A 216 -26.92 8.56 -3.22
CA ALA A 216 -26.82 9.89 -2.60
C ALA A 216 -27.30 9.91 -1.14
N ARG A 217 -28.35 9.14 -0.80
CA ARG A 217 -28.84 9.01 0.58
C ARG A 217 -27.86 8.27 1.49
N GLN A 218 -27.24 7.20 1.01
CA GLN A 218 -26.24 6.45 1.78
C GLN A 218 -24.96 7.25 1.97
N THR A 219 -24.52 7.99 0.95
CA THR A 219 -23.35 8.87 1.03
C THR A 219 -23.59 10.02 1.99
N ASN A 220 -24.76 10.66 1.96
CA ASN A 220 -25.12 11.71 2.92
C ASN A 220 -25.15 11.19 4.36
N ARG A 221 -25.63 9.96 4.58
CA ARG A 221 -25.62 9.32 5.91
C ARG A 221 -24.19 9.03 6.40
N ARG A 222 -23.32 8.50 5.54
CA ARG A 222 -21.91 8.28 5.91
C ARG A 222 -21.16 9.59 6.12
N LEU A 223 -21.46 10.63 5.33
CA LEU A 223 -20.91 11.96 5.51
C LEU A 223 -21.32 12.58 6.84
N SER A 224 -22.58 12.43 7.27
CA SER A 224 -23.00 12.87 8.60
C SER A 224 -22.29 12.11 9.71
N GLU A 225 -22.14 10.78 9.59
CA GLU A 225 -21.43 9.96 10.58
C GLU A 225 -19.95 10.33 10.68
N VAL A 226 -19.28 10.60 9.55
CA VAL A 226 -17.86 11.03 9.54
C VAL A 226 -17.72 12.44 10.11
N ARG A 227 -18.61 13.37 9.74
CA ARG A 227 -18.62 14.73 10.32
C ARG A 227 -18.83 14.70 11.82
N GLU A 228 -19.79 13.90 12.29
CA GLU A 228 -20.07 13.73 13.72
C GLU A 228 -18.86 13.18 14.49
N ARG A 229 -18.16 12.19 13.92
CA ARG A 229 -16.91 11.66 14.50
C ARG A 229 -15.80 12.70 14.55
N LEU A 230 -15.63 13.48 13.48
CA LEU A 230 -14.61 14.54 13.42
C LEU A 230 -14.92 15.68 14.39
N THR A 231 -16.18 16.11 14.53
CA THR A 231 -16.60 17.08 15.55
C THR A 231 -16.42 16.54 16.95
N THR A 232 -16.73 15.26 17.19
CA THR A 232 -16.53 14.66 18.50
C THR A 232 -15.04 14.59 18.84
N GLN A 233 -14.18 14.19 17.90
CA GLN A 233 -12.72 14.15 18.11
C GLN A 233 -12.11 15.54 18.33
N SER A 234 -12.57 16.58 17.64
CA SER A 234 -12.08 17.95 17.86
C SER A 234 -12.51 18.51 19.23
N VAL A 235 -13.72 18.19 19.70
CA VAL A 235 -14.18 18.51 21.06
C VAL A 235 -13.37 17.75 22.14
N THR A 236 -12.97 16.50 21.88
CA THR A 236 -12.13 15.74 22.81
C THR A 236 -10.70 16.28 22.88
N ILE A 237 -10.15 16.80 21.78
CA ILE A 237 -8.80 17.40 21.75
C ILE A 237 -8.79 18.75 22.49
N GLU A 238 -9.84 19.57 22.37
CA GLU A 238 -9.95 20.83 23.12
C GLU A 238 -10.15 20.62 24.63
N SER A 239 -10.84 19.55 25.04
CA SER A 239 -11.09 19.20 26.44
C SER A 239 -9.98 18.39 27.14
N SER A 240 -9.03 17.83 26.37
CA SER A 240 -7.87 17.07 26.89
C SER A 240 -6.52 17.79 26.76
N SER A 241 -6.51 19.02 26.24
CA SER A 241 -5.30 19.85 26.25
C SER A 241 -4.90 20.19 27.71
N PRO A 242 -3.73 19.73 28.20
CA PRO A 242 -3.25 20.09 29.53
C PRO A 242 -3.03 21.61 29.69
N LEU A 243 -2.95 22.34 28.59
CA LEU A 243 -2.91 23.80 28.55
C LEU A 243 -4.25 24.44 28.93
N THR A 244 -5.39 23.85 28.52
CA THR A 244 -6.72 24.37 28.90
C THR A 244 -6.98 24.12 30.39
N GLN A 245 -6.61 22.96 30.92
CA GLN A 245 -6.73 22.66 32.35
C GLN A 245 -5.79 23.53 33.21
N ALA A 246 -4.59 23.88 32.72
CA ALA A 246 -3.69 24.78 33.41
C ALA A 246 -4.21 26.23 33.47
N ILE A 247 -4.94 26.69 32.44
CA ILE A 247 -5.50 28.04 32.40
C ILE A 247 -6.72 28.16 33.33
N THR A 248 -7.59 27.15 33.39
CA THR A 248 -8.75 27.17 34.32
C THR A 248 -8.36 26.97 35.78
N ALA A 249 -7.20 26.38 36.07
CA ALA A 249 -6.69 26.22 37.43
C ALA A 249 -5.98 27.48 37.97
N LEU A 250 -5.71 28.47 37.12
CA LEU A 250 -5.05 29.73 37.47
C LEU A 250 -6.01 30.94 37.51
N SER A 251 -7.31 30.70 37.33
CA SER A 251 -8.42 31.67 37.46
C SER A 251 -9.31 31.29 38.64
#